data_AF-A0A7J4ELQ5-F1
#
_entry.id   AF-A0A7J4ELQ5-F1
#
_cell.length_a   1.000
_cell.length_b   1.000
_cell.length_c   1.000
_cell.angle_alpha   90.00
_cell.angle_beta   90.00
_cell.angle_gamma   90.00
#
_symmetry.space_group_name_H-M   'P 1'
#
loop_
_entity.id
_entity.type
_entity.pdbx_description
1 polymer ?
#
loop_
_entity_poly.entity_id
_entity_poly.type
_entity_poly.pdbx_seq_one_letter_code
_entity_poly.pdbx_strand_id
1 'polypeptide(L)'
;DFVIHAPTMKEPIEPSSIDKVKSATYAAFQCAEEHGVKKIVFPGMGTGYGKMSKEIAAKTMIISIKQFIDQGTALKEIILMGFDDVLTKEWKKALKDLFGDMIKL
;
A
#
# COMPACT_ATOMS: atom_id res chain seq x y z
N ASP A 1 -15.66 12.60 3.87
CA ASP A 1 -14.51 12.11 3.10
C ASP A 1 -13.21 12.61 3.71
N PHE A 2 -12.18 11.76 3.74
CA PHE A 2 -10.88 12.07 4.32
C PHE A 2 -9.79 11.98 3.25
N VAL A 3 -8.74 12.79 3.41
CA VAL A 3 -7.47 12.61 2.70
C VAL A 3 -6.41 12.33 3.74
N ILE A 4 -5.81 11.15 3.68
CA ILE A 4 -4.74 10.74 4.59
C ILE A 4 -3.41 11.02 3.91
N HIS A 5 -2.61 11.91 4.51
CA HIS A 5 -1.26 12.21 4.04
C HIS A 5 -0.27 11.25 4.69
N ALA A 6 0.32 10.35 3.88
CA ALA A 6 1.28 9.35 4.32
C ALA A 6 2.60 9.47 3.53
N PRO A 7 3.51 10.38 3.94
CA PRO A 7 4.74 10.62 3.21
C PRO A 7 5.67 9.39 3.22
N THR A 8 6.21 9.04 2.06
CA THR A 8 7.20 7.95 1.89
C THR A 8 8.64 8.46 1.93
N MET A 9 8.84 9.69 2.39
CA MET A 9 10.12 10.38 2.47
C MET A 9 10.14 11.32 3.69
N LYS A 10 11.32 11.50 4.28
CA LYS A 10 11.64 12.45 5.33
C LYS A 10 11.95 13.82 4.74
N GLU A 11 12.80 13.85 3.73
CA GLU A 11 13.22 15.08 3.04
C GLU A 11 12.56 15.20 1.66
N PRO A 12 12.39 16.41 1.12
CA PRO A 12 11.92 16.58 -0.25
C PRO A 12 12.86 15.92 -1.26
N ILE A 13 12.30 15.17 -2.21
CA ILE A 13 13.03 14.64 -3.38
C ILE A 13 14.20 13.72 -2.97
N GLU A 14 13.96 12.82 -2.02
CA GLU A 14 14.88 11.71 -1.72
C GLU A 14 14.34 10.37 -2.27
N PRO A 15 15.24 9.39 -2.53
CA PRO A 15 14.83 8.03 -2.75
C PRO A 15 14.04 7.46 -1.56
N SER A 16 12.98 6.74 -1.88
CA SER A 16 12.24 5.98 -0.88
C SER A 16 12.98 4.69 -0.55
N SER A 17 12.67 4.09 0.60
CA SER A 17 13.16 2.77 0.99
C SER A 17 11.99 1.85 1.34
N ILE A 18 12.26 0.55 1.41
CA ILE A 18 11.28 -0.47 1.81
C ILE A 18 10.66 -0.09 3.16
N ASP A 19 11.47 0.29 4.13
CA ASP A 19 10.99 0.67 5.46
C ASP A 19 10.10 1.90 5.41
N LYS A 20 10.46 2.93 4.63
CA LYS A 20 9.63 4.15 4.48
C LYS A 20 8.28 3.82 3.84
N VAL A 21 8.25 3.00 2.78
CA VAL A 21 6.99 2.59 2.13
C VAL A 21 6.14 1.75 3.07
N LYS A 22 6.74 0.80 3.80
CA LYS A 22 6.07 -0.02 4.80
C LYS A 22 5.44 0.85 5.89
N SER A 23 6.24 1.73 6.52
CA SER A 23 5.77 2.63 7.57
C SER A 23 4.67 3.56 7.09
N ALA A 24 4.81 4.17 5.91
CA ALA A 24 3.80 5.07 5.36
C ALA A 24 2.48 4.33 5.04
N THR A 25 2.57 3.15 4.44
CA THR A 25 1.39 2.31 4.14
C THR A 25 0.67 1.92 5.43
N TYR A 26 1.42 1.47 6.44
CA TYR A 26 0.88 1.07 7.73
C TYR A 26 0.27 2.24 8.51
N ALA A 27 0.94 3.39 8.55
CA ALA A 27 0.45 4.59 9.23
C ALA A 27 -0.86 5.10 8.62
N ALA A 28 -1.02 4.99 7.29
CA ALA A 28 -2.27 5.34 6.63
C ALA A 28 -3.43 4.44 7.07
N PHE A 29 -3.19 3.14 7.27
CA PHE A 29 -4.18 2.22 7.80
C PHE A 29 -4.58 2.54 9.24
N GLN A 30 -3.60 2.83 10.11
CA GLN A 30 -3.87 3.21 11.49
C GLN A 30 -4.73 4.48 11.56
N CYS A 31 -4.36 5.51 10.77
CA CYS A 31 -5.13 6.74 10.68
C CYS A 31 -6.57 6.49 10.21
N ALA A 32 -6.75 5.58 9.24
CA ALA A 32 -8.08 5.22 8.75
C ALA A 32 -8.95 4.56 9.84
N GLU A 33 -8.40 3.64 10.63
CA GLU A 33 -9.11 3.00 11.75
C GLU A 33 -9.48 4.00 12.84
N GLU A 34 -8.56 4.88 13.23
CA GLU A 34 -8.78 5.93 14.23
C GLU A 34 -9.97 6.83 13.86
N HIS A 35 -10.23 7.01 12.56
CA HIS A 35 -11.34 7.80 12.04
C HIS A 35 -12.56 6.96 11.62
N GLY A 36 -12.58 5.66 11.94
CA GLY A 36 -13.70 4.77 11.64
C GLY A 36 -13.95 4.54 10.14
N VAL A 37 -12.96 4.80 9.29
CA VAL A 37 -13.05 4.62 7.83
C VAL A 37 -13.29 3.14 7.51
N LYS A 38 -14.17 2.88 6.54
CA LYS A 38 -14.51 1.49 6.11
C LYS A 38 -13.93 1.10 4.76
N LYS A 39 -13.53 2.09 3.95
CA LYS A 39 -13.00 1.90 2.61
C LYS A 39 -11.84 2.86 2.41
N ILE A 40 -10.71 2.37 1.93
CA ILE A 40 -9.51 3.16 1.66
C ILE A 40 -8.97 2.85 0.27
N VAL A 41 -8.43 3.88 -0.39
CA VAL A 41 -7.77 3.77 -1.69
C VAL A 41 -6.31 4.14 -1.51
N PHE A 42 -5.39 3.29 -1.94
CA PHE A 42 -3.95 3.55 -1.93
C PHE A 42 -3.42 3.81 -3.33
N PRO A 43 -2.58 4.84 -3.52
CA PRO A 43 -1.77 4.98 -4.71
C PRO A 43 -0.53 4.08 -4.66
N GLY A 44 0.28 4.10 -5.72
CA GLY A 44 1.61 3.48 -5.74
C GLY A 44 2.63 4.13 -4.80
N MET A 45 2.71 3.66 -3.56
CA MET A 45 3.57 4.22 -2.52
C MET A 45 5.06 4.10 -2.89
N GLY A 46 5.79 5.22 -2.91
CA GLY A 46 7.24 5.27 -3.16
C GLY A 46 7.68 5.13 -4.63
N THR A 47 6.74 4.93 -5.56
CA THR A 47 7.04 4.65 -6.99
C THR A 47 7.28 5.88 -7.86
N GLY A 48 6.87 7.07 -7.40
CA GLY A 48 7.09 8.35 -8.09
C GLY A 48 8.49 8.91 -7.85
N TYR A 49 8.61 10.08 -7.22
CA TYR A 49 9.89 10.69 -6.87
C TYR A 49 10.80 9.79 -6.03
N GLY A 50 10.22 8.89 -5.23
CA GLY A 50 10.96 7.91 -4.44
C GLY A 50 11.71 6.87 -5.28
N LYS A 51 11.42 6.77 -6.59
CA LYS A 51 12.07 5.87 -7.57
C LYS A 51 12.14 4.40 -7.17
N MET A 52 11.29 3.95 -6.25
CA MET A 52 11.22 2.54 -5.92
C MET A 52 10.69 1.77 -7.13
N SER A 53 11.29 0.62 -7.44
CA SER A 53 10.75 -0.23 -8.49
C SER A 53 9.32 -0.65 -8.13
N LYS A 54 8.45 -0.70 -9.14
CA LYS A 54 7.03 -1.04 -8.95
C LYS A 54 6.86 -2.43 -8.33
N GLU A 55 7.73 -3.37 -8.68
CA GLU A 55 7.76 -4.71 -8.09
C GLU A 55 8.03 -4.66 -6.57
N ILE A 56 9.09 -3.97 -6.16
CA ILE A 56 9.45 -3.86 -4.74
C ILE A 56 8.35 -3.12 -3.98
N ALA A 57 7.87 -1.99 -4.53
CA ALA A 57 6.80 -1.21 -3.91
C ALA A 57 5.53 -2.03 -3.74
N ALA A 58 5.09 -2.73 -4.80
CA ALA A 58 3.91 -3.60 -4.75
C ALA A 58 4.05 -4.68 -3.68
N LYS A 59 5.17 -5.40 -3.68
CA LYS A 59 5.44 -6.45 -2.69
C LYS A 59 5.45 -5.89 -1.26
N THR A 60 6.14 -4.78 -1.03
CA THR A 60 6.20 -4.11 0.29
C THR A 60 4.81 -3.68 0.75
N MET A 61 4.02 -3.07 -0.13
CA MET A 61 2.64 -2.67 0.20
C MET A 61 1.77 -3.87 0.55
N ILE A 62 1.74 -4.91 -0.29
CA ILE A 62 0.89 -6.10 -0.07
C ILE A 62 1.24 -6.80 1.25
N ILE A 63 2.53 -6.96 1.57
CA ILE A 63 2.96 -7.52 2.85
C ILE A 63 2.49 -6.64 4.02
N SER A 64 2.63 -5.32 3.90
CA SER A 64 2.21 -4.38 4.95
C SER A 64 0.69 -4.40 5.17
N ILE A 65 -0.07 -4.47 4.08
CA ILE A 65 -1.53 -4.61 4.09
C ILE A 65 -1.94 -5.91 4.81
N LYS A 66 -1.32 -7.04 4.44
CA LYS A 66 -1.61 -8.33 5.08
C LYS A 66 -1.30 -8.30 6.58
N GLN A 67 -0.13 -7.76 6.96
CA GLN A 67 0.25 -7.60 8.36
C GLN A 67 -0.76 -6.76 9.15
N PHE A 68 -1.35 -5.74 8.53
CA PHE A 68 -2.39 -4.94 9.14
C PHE A 68 -3.70 -5.72 9.27
N ILE A 69 -4.15 -6.38 8.20
CA ILE A 69 -5.38 -7.19 8.20
C ILE A 69 -5.31 -8.31 9.25
N ASP A 70 -4.16 -8.96 9.38
CA ASP A 70 -3.94 -10.06 10.33
C ASP A 70 -4.07 -9.66 11.79
N GLN A 71 -3.90 -8.37 12.12
CA GLN A 71 -4.11 -7.82 13.46
C GLN A 71 -5.59 -7.60 13.78
N GLY A 72 -6.47 -7.76 12.79
CA GLY A 72 -7.88 -7.40 12.88
C GLY A 72 -8.10 -5.93 12.51
N THR A 73 -9.09 -5.69 11.64
CA THR A 73 -9.42 -4.37 11.13
C THR A 73 -10.92 -4.25 10.93
N ALA A 74 -11.46 -3.05 11.13
CA ALA A 74 -12.84 -2.73 10.84
C ALA A 74 -13.04 -2.29 9.37
N LEU A 75 -11.96 -2.06 8.62
CA LEU A 75 -12.00 -1.84 7.17
C LEU A 75 -12.64 -3.02 6.46
N LYS A 76 -13.43 -2.70 5.43
CA LYS A 76 -14.17 -3.66 4.60
C LYS A 76 -13.63 -3.75 3.19
N GLU A 77 -12.95 -2.70 2.72
CA GLU A 77 -12.46 -2.65 1.35
C GLU A 77 -11.17 -1.83 1.25
N ILE A 78 -10.21 -2.38 0.51
CA ILE A 78 -8.93 -1.73 0.19
C ILE A 78 -8.81 -1.75 -1.32
N ILE A 79 -8.69 -0.58 -1.94
CA ILE A 79 -8.47 -0.45 -3.38
C ILE A 79 -7.02 -0.02 -3.61
N LEU A 80 -6.33 -0.69 -4.51
CA LEU A 80 -5.01 -0.29 -4.99
C LEU A 80 -5.18 0.36 -6.36
N MET A 81 -4.86 1.65 -6.46
CA MET A 81 -5.04 2.44 -7.67
C MET A 81 -3.69 2.88 -8.21
N GLY A 82 -3.27 2.23 -9.30
CA GLY A 82 -2.01 2.52 -9.98
C GLY A 82 -2.22 3.56 -11.06
N PHE A 83 -1.20 4.38 -11.32
CA PHE A 83 -1.23 5.30 -12.46
C PHE A 83 -1.14 4.55 -13.80
N ASP A 84 -0.52 3.37 -13.81
CA ASP A 84 -0.32 2.55 -15.00
C ASP A 84 -0.52 1.06 -14.74
N ASP A 85 -0.64 0.32 -15.84
CA ASP A 85 -0.88 -1.13 -15.83
C ASP A 85 0.30 -1.92 -15.26
N VAL A 86 1.51 -1.38 -15.27
CA VAL A 86 2.69 -2.09 -14.77
C VAL A 86 2.55 -2.27 -13.26
N LEU A 87 2.24 -1.19 -12.53
CA LEU A 87 2.06 -1.30 -11.08
C LEU A 87 0.88 -2.20 -10.71
N THR A 88 -0.21 -2.12 -11.48
CA THR A 88 -1.37 -3.01 -11.30
C THR A 88 -1.00 -4.47 -11.48
N LYS A 89 -0.18 -4.81 -12.48
CA LYS A 89 0.34 -6.18 -12.69
C LYS A 89 1.23 -6.63 -11.53
N GLU A 90 2.08 -5.76 -11.01
CA GLU A 90 2.94 -6.10 -9.87
C GLU A 90 2.14 -6.34 -8.58
N TRP A 91 1.07 -5.58 -8.32
CA TRP A 91 0.17 -5.91 -7.20
C TRP A 91 -0.55 -7.24 -7.40
N LYS A 92 -1.06 -7.52 -8.61
CA LYS A 92 -1.68 -8.82 -8.93
C LYS A 92 -0.72 -9.98 -8.71
N LYS A 93 0.54 -9.83 -9.15
CA LYS A 93 1.61 -10.80 -8.91
C LYS A 93 1.87 -10.98 -7.41
N ALA A 94 2.09 -9.89 -6.67
CA ALA A 94 2.36 -9.93 -5.24
C ALA A 94 1.19 -10.55 -4.43
N LEU A 95 -0.06 -10.28 -4.81
CA LEU A 95 -1.23 -10.92 -4.22
C LEU A 95 -1.27 -12.43 -4.50
N LYS A 96 -1.03 -12.84 -5.76
CA LYS A 96 -0.97 -14.25 -6.13
C LYS A 96 0.14 -14.98 -5.39
N ASP A 97 1.33 -14.37 -5.28
CA ASP A 97 2.47 -14.96 -4.57
C ASP A 97 2.18 -15.15 -3.07
N LEU A 98 1.40 -14.25 -2.47
CA LEU A 98 1.10 -14.27 -1.03
C LEU A 98 -0.09 -15.17 -0.65
N PHE A 99 -1.13 -15.19 -1.48
CA PHE A 99 -2.40 -15.86 -1.16
C PHE A 99 -2.71 -17.06 -2.07
N GLY A 100 -1.89 -17.32 -3.07
CA GLY A 100 -2.14 -18.35 -4.08
C GLY A 100 -3.40 -18.04 -4.92
N ASP A 101 -4.05 -19.10 -5.41
CA ASP A 101 -5.26 -19.00 -6.23
C ASP A 101 -6.54 -18.72 -5.40
N MET A 102 -6.41 -18.42 -4.10
CA MET A 102 -7.55 -18.09 -3.22
C MET A 102 -8.18 -16.72 -3.51
N ILE A 103 -7.54 -15.87 -4.32
CA ILE A 103 -8.04 -14.52 -4.62
C ILE A 103 -8.62 -14.49 -6.04
N LYS A 104 -9.90 -14.14 -6.14
CA LYS A 104 -10.50 -13.66 -7.39
C LYS A 104 -10.09 -12.20 -7.59
N LEU A 105 -9.08 -11.98 -8.43
CA LEU A 105 -8.60 -10.66 -8.86
C LEU A 105 -9.48 -10.02 -9.93
#